data_AF-A0A850AAJ6-F1
#
_entry.id   AF-A0A850AAJ6-F1
#
_cell.length_a   1.000
_cell.length_b   1.000
_cell.length_c   1.000
_cell.angle_alpha   90.00
_cell.angle_beta   90.00
_cell.angle_gamma   90.00
#
_symmetry.space_group_name_H-M   'P 1'
#
loop_
_entity.id
_entity.type
_entity.pdbx_description
1 polymer ?
#
loop_
_entity_poly.entity_id
_entity_poly.type
_entity_poly.pdbx_seq_one_letter_code
_entity_poly.pdbx_strand_id
1 'polypeptide(L)'
;MVGGGLPRADARGGRAGHVQVQAHLGLPGQAEWLHACGPRAVAAHLHDTRGLRDHLIPGAGVIDFDQIARSLPADALRVCELDWYFSEAEIRAGVRHLAACGLVSWPDAAEKFQ
;
A
#
# COMPACT_ATOMS: atom_id res chain seq x y z
N MET A 1 -35.04 -25.14 -7.09
CA MET A 1 -34.92 -23.67 -6.89
C MET A 1 -35.43 -23.42 -5.48
N VAL A 2 -34.62 -23.09 -4.47
CA VAL A 2 -33.78 -21.90 -4.33
C VAL A 2 -32.57 -22.30 -3.46
N GLY A 3 -31.35 -22.15 -3.98
CA GLY A 3 -30.12 -22.35 -3.22
C GLY A 3 -29.78 -21.07 -2.46
N GLY A 4 -29.72 -21.16 -1.13
CA GLY A 4 -29.33 -20.04 -0.26
C GLY A 4 -27.93 -19.55 -0.61
N GLY A 5 -27.84 -18.31 -1.07
CA GLY A 5 -26.58 -17.61 -1.28
C GLY A 5 -25.95 -17.30 0.06
N LEU A 6 -24.81 -17.92 0.35
CA LEU A 6 -23.90 -17.44 1.39
C LEU A 6 -23.45 -16.02 1.02
N PRO A 7 -23.38 -15.09 1.99
CA PRO A 7 -22.88 -13.75 1.72
C PRO A 7 -21.40 -13.82 1.33
N ARG A 8 -21.04 -13.25 0.17
CA ARG A 8 -19.65 -13.01 -0.21
C ARG A 8 -19.13 -11.83 0.57
N ALA A 9 -18.58 -12.09 1.75
CA ALA A 9 -17.65 -11.18 2.41
C ALA A 9 -16.23 -11.51 1.90
N ASP A 10 -15.78 -10.83 0.85
CA ASP A 10 -14.38 -10.88 0.42
C ASP A 10 -13.77 -9.46 0.38
N ALA A 11 -13.83 -8.76 1.51
CA ALA A 11 -13.01 -7.56 1.70
C ALA A 11 -11.52 -7.97 1.74
N ARG A 12 -10.88 -8.08 0.57
CA ARG A 12 -9.45 -8.35 0.45
C ARG A 12 -8.71 -7.03 0.65
N GLY A 13 -8.12 -6.83 1.82
CA GLY A 13 -7.06 -5.83 2.00
C GLY A 13 -5.84 -6.22 1.16
N GLY A 14 -5.19 -5.24 0.53
CA GLY A 14 -4.02 -5.46 -0.33
C GLY A 14 -2.72 -4.96 0.27
N ARG A 15 -1.63 -5.71 0.07
CA ARG A 15 -0.28 -5.29 0.43
C ARG A 15 0.49 -4.92 -0.83
N ALA A 16 0.71 -3.62 -1.06
CA ALA A 16 1.29 -3.12 -2.31
C ALA A 16 2.64 -3.80 -2.62
N GLY A 17 3.51 -3.96 -1.62
CA GLY A 17 4.80 -4.60 -1.84
C GLY A 17 4.75 -6.11 -2.05
N HIS A 18 3.90 -6.85 -1.34
CA HIS A 18 3.81 -8.29 -1.58
C HIS A 18 3.33 -8.61 -2.99
N VAL A 19 2.37 -7.84 -3.52
CA VAL A 19 1.89 -8.02 -4.89
C VAL A 19 3.03 -7.81 -5.89
N GLN A 20 3.87 -6.79 -5.66
CA GLN A 20 5.02 -6.53 -6.53
C GLN A 20 6.10 -7.61 -6.42
N VAL A 21 6.37 -8.15 -5.23
CA VAL A 21 7.27 -9.32 -5.07
C VAL A 21 6.71 -10.55 -5.78
N GLN A 22 5.41 -10.80 -5.64
CA GLN A 22 4.71 -11.91 -6.29
C GLN A 22 4.75 -11.79 -7.82
N ALA A 23 4.69 -10.58 -8.37
CA ALA A 23 4.87 -10.34 -9.80
C ALA A 23 6.24 -10.81 -10.32
N HIS A 24 7.32 -10.63 -9.53
CA HIS A 24 8.64 -11.17 -9.87
C HIS A 24 8.68 -12.71 -9.87
N LEU A 25 7.66 -13.36 -9.28
CA LEU A 25 7.48 -14.81 -9.29
C LEU A 25 6.45 -15.28 -10.34
N GLY A 26 6.00 -14.39 -11.24
CA GLY A 26 5.07 -14.71 -12.33
C GLY A 26 3.58 -14.68 -11.97
N LEU A 27 3.22 -14.14 -10.80
CA LEU A 27 1.82 -13.86 -10.44
C LEU A 27 1.34 -12.53 -11.06
N PRO A 28 0.02 -12.27 -11.09
CA PRO A 28 -0.51 -11.00 -11.60
C PRO A 28 0.16 -9.80 -10.93
N GLY A 29 0.51 -8.80 -11.74
CA GLY A 29 1.22 -7.62 -11.31
C GLY A 29 0.36 -6.68 -10.48
N GLN A 30 1.03 -5.63 -9.98
CA GLN A 30 0.39 -4.58 -9.20
C GLN A 30 -0.80 -3.94 -9.93
N ALA A 31 -0.66 -3.67 -11.23
CA ALA A 31 -1.72 -3.07 -12.03
C ALA A 31 -2.95 -3.97 -12.16
N GLU A 32 -2.77 -5.27 -12.44
CA GLU A 32 -3.88 -6.23 -12.52
C GLU A 32 -4.58 -6.39 -11.17
N TRP A 33 -3.81 -6.45 -10.08
CA TRP A 33 -4.35 -6.52 -8.74
C TRP A 33 -5.15 -5.25 -8.38
N LEU A 34 -4.61 -4.06 -8.65
CA LEU A 34 -5.29 -2.79 -8.40
C LEU A 34 -6.57 -2.67 -9.23
N HIS A 35 -6.56 -3.12 -10.49
CA HIS A 35 -7.76 -3.14 -11.31
C HIS A 35 -8.87 -4.03 -10.72
N ALA A 36 -8.51 -5.24 -10.24
CA ALA A 36 -9.49 -6.21 -9.75
C ALA A 36 -9.98 -5.94 -8.30
N CYS A 37 -9.08 -5.44 -7.45
CA CYS A 37 -9.29 -5.34 -6.01
C CYS A 37 -9.34 -3.89 -5.51
N GLY A 38 -8.62 -2.97 -6.14
CA GLY A 38 -8.45 -1.58 -5.70
C GLY A 38 -9.77 -0.88 -5.37
N PRO A 39 -10.78 -0.86 -6.26
CA PRO A 39 -12.05 -0.16 -6.02
C PRO A 39 -12.85 -0.62 -4.80
N ARG A 40 -12.53 -1.79 -4.23
CA ARG A 40 -13.21 -2.38 -3.06
C ARG A 40 -12.30 -2.51 -1.85
N ALA A 41 -11.08 -1.97 -1.92
CA ALA A 41 -10.11 -2.06 -0.85
C ALA A 41 -10.57 -1.25 0.37
N VAL A 42 -10.62 -1.91 1.54
CA VAL A 42 -10.91 -1.26 2.83
C VAL A 42 -9.63 -0.75 3.48
N ALA A 43 -8.50 -1.40 3.21
CA ALA A 43 -7.20 -1.01 3.71
C ALA A 43 -6.08 -1.42 2.75
N ALA A 44 -4.96 -0.69 2.81
CA ALA A 44 -3.73 -0.99 2.11
C ALA A 44 -2.52 -0.88 3.03
N HIS A 45 -1.64 -1.88 2.96
CA HIS A 45 -0.31 -1.79 3.56
C HIS A 45 0.66 -1.21 2.52
N LEU A 46 1.35 -0.15 2.91
CA LEU A 46 2.24 0.65 2.08
C LEU A 46 3.69 0.37 2.47
N HIS A 47 4.42 -0.16 1.52
CA HIS A 47 5.85 -0.36 1.59
C HIS A 47 6.40 -0.53 0.18
N ASP A 48 7.65 -0.16 0.00
CA ASP A 48 8.32 -0.30 -1.29
C ASP A 48 9.01 -1.66 -1.41
N THR A 49 9.46 -1.96 -2.63
CA THR A 49 10.14 -3.22 -2.93
C THR A 49 11.25 -3.01 -3.96
N ARG A 50 12.27 -3.87 -3.92
CA ARG A 50 13.30 -3.93 -4.96
C ARG A 50 13.76 -5.38 -5.15
N GLY A 51 13.44 -5.95 -6.31
CA GLY A 51 13.60 -7.38 -6.55
C GLY A 51 12.73 -8.18 -5.58
N LEU A 52 13.36 -9.07 -4.80
CA LEU A 52 12.67 -9.88 -3.79
C LEU A 52 12.66 -9.27 -2.39
N ARG A 53 13.32 -8.11 -2.19
CA ARG A 53 13.30 -7.41 -0.90
C ARG A 53 12.06 -6.52 -0.83
N ASP A 54 11.24 -6.74 0.19
CA ASP A 54 10.08 -5.91 0.50
C ASP A 54 10.24 -5.19 1.84
N HIS A 55 9.13 -4.60 2.33
CA HIS A 55 9.07 -3.75 3.51
C HIS A 55 10.03 -2.55 3.51
N LEU A 56 10.42 -2.08 2.31
CA LEU A 56 11.29 -0.92 2.17
C LEU A 56 10.53 0.39 2.41
N ILE A 57 11.29 1.44 2.73
CA ILE A 57 10.78 2.80 2.78
C ILE A 57 10.17 3.21 1.43
N PRO A 58 8.95 3.77 1.39
CA PRO A 58 8.38 4.36 0.18
C PRO A 58 9.35 5.31 -0.53
N GLY A 59 9.61 5.04 -1.82
CA GLY A 59 10.56 5.80 -2.64
C GLY A 59 11.98 5.21 -2.68
N ALA A 60 12.26 4.14 -1.93
CA ALA A 60 13.54 3.42 -1.97
C ALA A 60 13.56 2.25 -2.97
N GLY A 61 12.43 1.94 -3.59
CA GLY A 61 12.23 0.80 -4.47
C GLY A 61 11.66 1.20 -5.83
N VAL A 62 10.69 0.42 -6.31
CA VAL A 62 10.16 0.51 -7.68
C VAL A 62 8.64 0.67 -7.74
N ILE A 63 7.95 0.77 -6.60
CA ILE A 63 6.50 0.84 -6.58
C ILE A 63 6.00 2.21 -7.05
N ASP A 64 5.05 2.19 -7.98
CA ASP A 64 4.33 3.38 -8.42
C ASP A 64 3.22 3.72 -7.42
N PHE A 65 3.55 4.57 -6.45
CA PHE A 65 2.62 5.04 -5.43
C PHE A 65 1.54 5.98 -5.97
N ASP A 66 1.79 6.68 -7.07
CA ASP A 66 0.78 7.53 -7.71
C ASP A 66 -0.33 6.67 -8.33
N GLN A 67 0.02 5.51 -8.91
CA GLN A 67 -0.96 4.54 -9.39
C GLN A 67 -1.81 3.98 -8.24
N ILE A 68 -1.18 3.66 -7.11
CA ILE A 68 -1.91 3.20 -5.92
C ILE A 68 -2.89 4.28 -5.45
N ALA A 69 -2.42 5.54 -5.37
CA ALA A 69 -3.24 6.68 -4.93
C ALA A 69 -4.52 6.81 -5.75
N ARG A 70 -4.42 6.66 -7.08
CA ARG A 70 -5.56 6.74 -8.00
C ARG A 70 -6.50 5.53 -7.94
N SER A 71 -6.03 4.40 -7.43
CA SER A 71 -6.76 3.12 -7.50
C SER A 71 -7.49 2.75 -6.21
N LEU A 72 -7.14 3.39 -5.08
CA LEU A 72 -7.75 3.12 -3.77
C LEU A 72 -8.88 4.11 -3.47
N PRO A 73 -9.97 3.67 -2.81
CA PRO A 73 -10.97 4.57 -2.26
C PRO A 73 -10.37 5.62 -1.33
N ALA A 74 -10.98 6.80 -1.28
CA ALA A 74 -10.52 7.89 -0.42
C ALA A 74 -10.55 7.48 1.06
N ASP A 75 -11.57 6.72 1.47
CA ASP A 75 -11.81 6.23 2.83
C ASP A 75 -11.06 4.94 3.19
N ALA A 76 -10.29 4.36 2.26
CA ALA A 76 -9.46 3.20 2.56
C ALA A 76 -8.37 3.54 3.60
N LEU A 77 -8.21 2.69 4.61
CA LEU A 77 -7.14 2.84 5.60
C LEU A 77 -5.78 2.61 4.95
N ARG A 78 -4.79 3.41 5.33
CA ARG A 78 -3.43 3.33 4.78
C ARG A 78 -2.44 3.18 5.92
N VAL A 79 -1.71 2.08 5.92
CA VAL A 79 -0.80 1.69 7.00
C VAL A 79 0.58 1.47 6.40
N CYS A 80 1.63 2.07 6.97
CA CYS A 80 3.00 1.75 6.57
C CYS A 80 3.44 0.44 7.25
N GLU A 81 3.88 -0.55 6.47
CA GLU A 81 4.41 -1.83 6.96
C GLU A 81 5.89 -1.91 6.61
N LEU A 82 6.75 -1.42 7.51
CA LEU A 82 8.19 -1.22 7.25
C LEU A 82 9.02 -2.19 8.09
N ASP A 83 10.20 -2.54 7.60
CA ASP A 83 11.18 -3.29 8.37
C ASP A 83 11.72 -2.50 9.58
N TRP A 84 12.19 -3.21 10.60
CA TRP A 84 12.51 -2.65 11.92
C TRP A 84 13.77 -1.77 11.98
N TYR A 85 14.66 -1.86 10.99
CA TYR A 85 16.00 -1.27 11.04
C TYR A 85 16.11 0.15 10.41
N PHE A 86 14.99 0.75 10.00
CA PHE A 86 15.01 2.11 9.46
C PHE A 86 15.06 3.17 10.56
N SER A 87 15.85 4.21 10.31
CA SER A 87 15.91 5.38 11.16
C SER A 87 14.64 6.23 11.08
N GLU A 88 14.39 7.05 12.09
CA GLU A 88 13.29 8.02 12.08
C GLU A 88 13.35 8.96 10.86
N ALA A 89 14.55 9.39 10.47
CA ALA A 89 14.75 10.27 9.31
C ALA A 89 14.31 9.60 8.00
N GLU A 90 14.64 8.32 7.82
CA GLU A 90 14.21 7.53 6.66
C GLU A 90 12.70 7.31 6.65
N ILE A 91 12.11 6.97 7.81
CA ILE A 91 10.65 6.81 7.93
C ILE A 91 9.94 8.12 7.58
N ARG A 92 10.40 9.26 8.12
CA ARG A 92 9.85 10.58 7.79
C ARG A 92 9.99 10.91 6.30
N ALA A 93 11.09 10.52 5.67
CA ALA A 93 11.27 10.71 4.22
C ALA A 93 10.26 9.89 3.42
N GLY A 94 10.06 8.62 3.77
CA GLY A 94 9.06 7.76 3.13
C GLY A 94 7.63 8.28 3.29
N VAL A 95 7.28 8.75 4.49
CA VAL A 95 5.94 9.30 4.72
C VAL A 95 5.72 10.60 3.94
N ARG A 96 6.74 11.47 3.83
CA ARG A 96 6.68 12.64 2.94
C ARG A 96 6.50 12.26 1.47
N HIS A 97 7.16 11.19 1.02
CA HIS A 97 6.97 10.68 -0.34
C HIS A 97 5.52 10.22 -0.57
N LEU A 98 4.94 9.44 0.37
CA LEU A 98 3.53 9.04 0.29
C LEU A 98 2.57 10.23 0.33
N ALA A 99 2.88 11.26 1.12
CA ALA A 99 2.08 12.47 1.19
C ALA A 99 2.11 13.24 -0.14
N ALA A 100 3.27 13.32 -0.80
CA ALA A 100 3.39 13.93 -2.12
C ALA A 100 2.56 13.19 -3.18
N CYS A 101 2.41 11.86 -3.06
CA CYS A 101 1.52 11.05 -3.91
C CYS A 101 0.03 11.15 -3.53
N GLY A 102 -0.32 11.87 -2.45
CA GLY A 102 -1.69 11.98 -1.96
C GLY A 102 -2.23 10.73 -1.27
N LEU A 103 -1.36 9.81 -0.85
CA LEU A 103 -1.77 8.61 -0.11
C LEU A 103 -2.01 8.91 1.37
N VAL A 104 -1.24 9.78 2.00
CA VAL A 104 -1.39 10.06 3.43
C VAL A 104 -1.40 11.56 3.68
N SER A 105 -2.19 11.99 4.66
CA SER A 105 -2.07 13.34 5.22
C SER A 105 -0.93 13.33 6.25
N TRP A 106 0.09 14.14 6.06
CA TRP A 106 1.12 14.38 7.05
C TRP A 106 0.92 15.76 7.67
N PRO A 107 0.68 15.89 8.99
CA PRO A 107 0.64 17.20 9.61
C PRO A 107 2.02 17.86 9.48
N ASP A 108 2.05 19.17 9.20
CA ASP A 108 3.29 19.93 9.28
C ASP A 108 3.96 19.65 10.63
N ALA A 109 5.28 19.46 10.61
CA ALA A 109 6.10 18.85 11.67
C ALA A 109 6.10 19.57 13.04
N ALA A 110 5.23 20.55 13.24
CA ALA A 110 5.12 21.35 14.46
C ALA A 110 4.40 20.64 15.61
N GLU A 111 3.61 19.60 15.34
CA GLU A 111 2.87 18.91 16.39
C GLU A 111 3.15 17.41 16.39
N LYS A 112 3.44 16.89 17.59
CA LYS A 112 3.54 15.47 17.95
C LYS A 112 4.90 14.83 17.76
N PHE A 113 5.80 15.14 18.69
CA PHE A 113 6.39 14.19 19.65
C PHE A 113 6.77 14.97 20.92
N GLN A 114 5.78 15.23 21.78
CA GLN A 114 5.99 15.49 23.21
C GLN A 114 5.50 14.26 23.97
#